data_AF-E8X7K3-F1
#
_entry.id   AF-E8X7K3-F1
#
_cell.length_a   1.000
_cell.length_b   1.000
_cell.length_c   1.000
_cell.angle_alpha   90.00
_cell.angle_beta   90.00
_cell.angle_gamma   90.00
#
_symmetry.space_group_name_H-M   'P 1'
#
loop_
_entity.id
_entity.type
_entity.pdbx_description
1 polymer ?
#
loop_
_entity_poly.entity_id
_entity_poly.type
_entity_poly.pdbx_seq_one_letter_code
_entity_poly.pdbx_strand_id
1 'polypeptide(L)'
;MEKVQVMYELEEFRLTAPPDQLGELFMEAVLEDMAQPHAKRPLQCVTVKMPLPEYLRMKRATQKWNMTYTDVINFCTQRVIPILESPSGRVAQKLEQHRLDSESRRALRAGRSKS
;
A
#
# COMPACT_ATOMS: atom_id res chain seq x y z
N MET A 1 -32.73 50.16 -13.63
CA MET A 1 -32.62 48.74 -13.21
C MET A 1 -32.60 47.89 -14.47
N GLU A 2 -31.41 47.68 -15.02
CA GLU A 2 -31.22 46.81 -16.19
C GLU A 2 -31.33 45.35 -15.76
N LYS A 3 -32.19 44.60 -16.45
CA LYS A 3 -32.33 43.16 -16.25
C LYS A 3 -31.24 42.48 -17.09
N VAL A 4 -30.23 41.93 -16.43
CA VAL A 4 -29.24 41.05 -17.07
C VAL A 4 -29.91 39.70 -17.30
N GLN A 5 -30.31 39.42 -18.55
CA GLN A 5 -30.67 38.08 -18.99
C GLN A 5 -29.38 37.29 -19.22
N VAL A 6 -29.08 36.38 -18.29
CA VAL A 6 -28.04 35.37 -18.49
C VAL A 6 -28.67 34.23 -19.30
N MET A 7 -28.43 34.23 -20.61
CA MET A 7 -28.67 33.07 -21.46
C MET A 7 -27.59 32.03 -21.14
N TYR A 8 -27.98 30.92 -20.52
CA TYR A 8 -27.13 29.73 -20.49
C TYR A 8 -27.25 29.07 -21.87
N GLU A 9 -26.25 29.28 -22.73
CA GLU A 9 -26.06 28.42 -23.88
C GLU A 9 -25.80 27.00 -23.36
N LEU A 10 -26.76 26.11 -23.57
CA LEU A 10 -26.59 24.67 -23.37
C LEU A 10 -25.62 24.19 -24.45
N GLU A 11 -24.31 24.27 -24.17
CA GLU A 11 -23.33 23.53 -24.96
C GLU A 11 -23.70 22.05 -24.89
N GLU A 12 -24.12 21.50 -26.04
CA GLU A 12 -24.33 20.06 -26.19
C GLU A 12 -23.02 19.35 -25.85
N PHE A 13 -23.03 18.54 -24.79
CA PHE A 13 -21.91 17.67 -24.47
C PHE A 13 -21.65 16.74 -25.66
N ARG A 14 -20.50 16.92 -26.32
CA ARG A 14 -20.03 16.05 -27.41
C ARG A 14 -18.73 15.41 -26.97
N LEU A 15 -18.69 14.08 -27.05
CA LEU A 15 -17.47 13.31 -26.84
C LEU A 15 -16.45 13.70 -27.91
N THR A 16 -15.26 14.13 -27.49
CA THR A 16 -14.15 14.51 -28.39
C THR A 16 -13.53 13.31 -29.09
N ALA A 17 -13.75 12.10 -28.57
CA ALA A 17 -13.41 10.83 -29.19
C ALA A 17 -14.35 9.72 -28.67
N PRO A 18 -14.61 8.66 -29.45
CA PRO A 18 -15.28 7.48 -28.93
C PRO A 18 -14.44 6.87 -27.79
N PRO A 19 -15.07 6.36 -26.72
CA PRO A 19 -14.36 5.73 -25.63
C PRO A 19 -13.62 4.48 -26.12
N ASP A 20 -12.48 4.18 -25.50
CA ASP A 20 -11.77 2.94 -25.74
C ASP A 20 -12.47 1.79 -25.01
N GLN A 21 -12.36 0.58 -25.57
CA GLN A 21 -13.02 -0.60 -25.01
C GLN A 21 -12.59 -0.89 -23.55
N LEU A 22 -11.35 -0.54 -23.19
CA LEU A 22 -10.87 -0.66 -21.81
C LEU A 22 -11.52 0.36 -20.88
N GLY A 23 -11.67 1.61 -21.33
CA GLY A 23 -12.37 2.66 -20.61
C GLY A 23 -13.85 2.33 -20.40
N GLU A 24 -14.53 1.80 -21.41
CA GLU A 24 -15.92 1.34 -21.27
C GLU A 24 -16.06 0.24 -20.22
N LEU A 25 -15.24 -0.82 -20.30
CA LEU A 25 -15.26 -1.91 -19.31
C LEU A 25 -14.93 -1.41 -17.89
N PHE A 26 -14.01 -0.47 -17.77
CA PHE A 26 -13.68 0.15 -16.48
C PHE A 26 -14.88 0.93 -15.92
N MET A 27 -15.53 1.73 -16.76
CA MET A 27 -16.70 2.52 -16.38
C MET A 27 -17.90 1.63 -16.03
N GLU A 28 -18.13 0.53 -16.77
CA GLU A 28 -19.14 -0.47 -16.42
C GLU A 28 -18.88 -1.07 -15.04
N ALA A 29 -17.64 -1.48 -14.74
CA ALA A 29 -17.28 -2.02 -13.43
C ALA A 29 -17.51 -1.01 -12.30
N VAL A 30 -17.21 0.28 -12.53
CA VAL A 30 -17.49 1.35 -11.57
C VAL A 30 -19.00 1.51 -11.35
N LEU A 31 -19.79 1.50 -12.43
CA LEU A 31 -21.25 1.62 -12.34
C LEU A 31 -21.90 0.43 -11.62
N GLU A 32 -21.39 -0.78 -11.84
CA GLU A 32 -21.82 -1.98 -11.12
C GLU A 32 -21.51 -1.90 -9.62
N ASP A 33 -20.31 -1.44 -9.25
CA ASP A 33 -19.91 -1.21 -7.85
C ASP A 33 -20.77 -0.12 -7.18
N MET A 34 -21.12 0.93 -7.92
CA MET A 34 -22.04 1.98 -7.44
C MET A 34 -23.47 1.47 -7.24
N ALA A 35 -23.95 0.57 -8.10
CA ALA A 35 -25.29 -0.04 -8.00
C ALA A 35 -25.41 -1.00 -6.80
N GLN A 36 -24.28 -1.56 -6.36
CA GLN A 36 -24.20 -2.43 -5.18
C GLN A 36 -23.29 -1.80 -4.12
N PRO A 37 -23.67 -0.66 -3.51
CA PRO A 37 -22.82 0.03 -2.57
C PRO A 37 -22.50 -0.91 -1.41
N HIS A 38 -21.26 -1.39 -1.37
CA HIS A 38 -20.78 -2.21 -0.27
C HIS A 38 -21.00 -1.44 1.03
N ALA A 39 -21.42 -2.15 2.08
CA ALA A 39 -21.56 -1.55 3.40
C ALA A 39 -20.25 -0.81 3.73
N LYS A 40 -20.34 0.51 3.88
CA LYS A 40 -19.17 1.34 4.20
C LYS A 40 -18.53 0.73 5.43
N ARG A 41 -17.30 0.20 5.28
CA ARG A 41 -16.56 -0.31 6.42
C ARG A 41 -16.44 0.85 7.40
N PRO A 42 -16.82 0.67 8.68
CA PRO A 42 -16.64 1.72 9.66
C PRO A 42 -15.17 2.13 9.66
N LEU A 43 -14.89 3.44 9.71
CA LEU A 43 -13.54 3.93 9.87
C LEU A 43 -13.00 3.41 11.20
N GLN A 44 -12.17 2.36 11.13
CA GLN A 44 -11.53 1.79 12.30
C GLN A 44 -10.22 2.55 12.56
N CYS A 45 -10.21 3.36 13.61
CA CYS A 45 -8.99 3.97 14.11
C CYS A 45 -8.27 2.94 15.00
N VAL A 46 -7.08 2.53 14.58
CA VAL A 46 -6.23 1.63 15.37
C VAL A 46 -5.03 2.40 15.88
N THR A 47 -4.87 2.44 17.19
CA THR A 47 -3.67 3.01 17.82
C THR A 47 -2.66 1.89 18.08
N VAL A 48 -1.48 2.00 17.46
CA VAL A 48 -0.39 1.03 17.65
C VAL A 48 0.62 1.62 18.62
N LYS A 49 0.77 1.00 19.80
CA LYS A 49 1.87 1.32 20.73
C LYS A 49 3.09 0.50 20.34
N MET A 50 4.16 1.18 19.94
CA MET A 50 5.38 0.54 19.47
C MET A 50 6.58 1.04 20.30
N PRO A 51 7.41 0.15 20.87
CA PRO A 51 8.61 0.59 21.57
C PRO A 51 9.61 1.25 20.60
N LEU A 52 10.50 2.09 21.15
CA LEU A 52 11.38 2.93 20.34
C LEU A 52 12.25 2.14 19.34
N PRO A 53 12.88 1.00 19.70
CA PRO A 53 13.69 0.23 18.76
C PRO A 53 12.89 -0.25 17.54
N GLU A 54 11.66 -0.70 17.75
CA GLU A 54 10.74 -1.17 16.72
C GLU A 54 10.31 0.00 15.82
N TYR A 55 9.98 1.15 16.41
CA TYR A 55 9.62 2.36 15.67
C TYR A 55 10.75 2.81 14.74
N LEU A 56 12.00 2.80 15.22
CA LEU A 56 13.16 3.15 14.39
C LEU A 56 13.35 2.18 13.22
N ARG A 57 13.06 0.88 13.41
CA ARG A 57 13.08 -0.10 12.30
C ARG A 57 11.97 0.20 11.29
N MET A 58 10.77 0.50 11.75
CA MET A 58 9.64 0.88 10.89
C MET A 58 9.95 2.16 10.10
N LYS A 59 10.52 3.19 10.73
CA LYS A 59 10.94 4.43 10.07
C LYS A 59 11.96 4.20 8.95
N ARG A 60 12.91 3.27 9.15
CA ARG A 60 13.86 2.91 8.09
C ARG A 60 13.17 2.16 6.94
N ALA A 61 12.20 1.30 7.25
CA ALA A 61 11.44 0.56 6.24
C ALA A 61 10.58 1.50 5.39
N THR A 62 9.86 2.44 6.00
CA THR A 62 9.04 3.42 5.26
C THR A 62 9.87 4.27 4.31
N GLN A 63 11.04 4.75 4.75
CA GLN A 63 11.99 5.47 3.90
C GLN A 63 12.52 4.61 2.76
N LYS A 64 12.91 3.36 3.05
CA LYS A 64 13.47 2.46 2.05
C LYS A 64 12.45 2.02 0.99
N TRP A 65 11.20 1.82 1.39
CA TRP A 65 10.13 1.32 0.51
C TRP A 65 9.29 2.42 -0.10
N ASN A 66 9.56 3.69 0.25
CA ASN A 66 8.78 4.85 -0.16
C ASN A 66 7.27 4.67 0.12
N MET A 67 6.96 4.26 1.34
CA MET A 67 5.61 3.91 1.81
C MET A 67 5.26 4.69 3.08
N THR A 68 3.97 4.93 3.33
CA THR A 68 3.54 5.52 4.60
C THR A 68 3.64 4.51 5.74
N TYR A 69 3.61 4.97 7.00
CA TYR A 69 3.59 4.06 8.16
C TYR A 69 2.40 3.10 8.11
N THR A 70 1.23 3.60 7.73
CA THR A 70 0.00 2.80 7.59
C THR A 70 0.17 1.71 6.55
N ASP A 71 0.76 2.03 5.39
CA ASP A 71 0.99 1.06 4.32
C ASP A 71 1.92 -0.06 4.76
N VAL A 72 3.02 0.29 5.46
CA VAL A 72 3.96 -0.70 6.00
C VAL A 72 3.29 -1.58 7.04
N ILE A 73 2.48 -1.00 7.93
CA ILE A 73 1.73 -1.78 8.93
C ILE A 73 0.76 -2.73 8.24
N ASN A 74 -0.05 -2.24 7.30
CA ASN A 74 -1.01 -3.06 6.55
C ASN A 74 -0.33 -4.15 5.73
N PHE A 75 0.78 -3.83 5.07
CA PHE A 75 1.55 -4.81 4.31
C PHE A 75 2.06 -5.93 5.23
N CYS A 76 2.59 -5.57 6.39
CA CYS A 76 3.06 -6.54 7.36
C CYS A 76 1.93 -7.40 7.91
N THR A 77 0.82 -6.80 8.34
CA THR A 77 -0.30 -7.52 8.97
C THR A 77 -1.09 -8.37 7.98
N GLN A 78 -1.32 -7.88 6.76
CA GLN A 78 -2.16 -8.55 5.78
C GLN A 78 -1.40 -9.54 4.90
N ARG A 79 -0.07 -9.39 4.76
CA ARG A 79 0.74 -10.26 3.89
C ARG A 79 1.87 -10.95 4.61
N VAL A 80 2.76 -10.20 5.27
CA VAL A 80 3.99 -10.78 5.83
C VAL A 80 3.66 -11.78 6.94
N ILE A 81 2.84 -11.41 7.92
CA ILE A 81 2.47 -12.28 9.03
C ILE A 81 1.84 -13.60 8.52
N PRO A 82 0.78 -13.57 7.67
CA PRO A 82 0.21 -14.80 7.12
C PRO A 82 1.21 -15.69 6.37
N ILE A 83 2.15 -15.10 5.63
CA ILE A 83 3.18 -15.86 4.91
C ILE A 83 4.14 -16.54 5.89
N LEU A 84 4.50 -15.86 6.97
CA LEU A 84 5.40 -16.42 8.01
C LEU A 84 4.71 -17.48 8.87
N GLU A 85 3.41 -17.32 9.12
CA GLU A 85 2.57 -18.29 9.83
C GLU A 85 2.13 -19.46 8.93
N SER A 86 2.52 -19.46 7.65
CA SER A 86 2.23 -20.55 6.72
C SER A 86 2.71 -21.90 7.28
N PRO A 87 1.89 -22.97 7.21
CA PRO A 87 2.25 -24.30 7.69
C PRO A 87 3.52 -24.86 7.05
N SER A 88 3.86 -24.39 5.84
CA SER A 88 5.06 -24.81 5.14
C SER A 88 6.35 -24.37 5.84
N GLY A 89 6.33 -23.26 6.58
CA GLY A 89 7.49 -22.68 7.28
C GLY A 89 8.70 -22.31 6.39
N ARG A 90 8.62 -22.55 5.07
CA ARG A 90 9.78 -22.45 4.15
C ARG A 90 10.34 -21.04 4.07
N VAL A 91 9.47 -20.03 4.08
CA VAL A 91 9.88 -18.62 4.02
C VAL A 91 10.55 -18.21 5.33
N ALA A 92 10.01 -18.61 6.48
CA ALA A 92 10.62 -18.35 7.78
C ALA A 92 12.02 -18.98 7.90
N GLN A 93 12.18 -20.24 7.45
CA GLN A 93 13.48 -20.91 7.44
C GLN A 93 14.52 -20.20 6.55
N LYS A 94 14.12 -19.77 5.34
CA LYS A 94 15.01 -19.01 4.45
C LYS A 94 15.43 -17.66 5.04
N LEU A 95 14.51 -16.98 5.74
CA LEU A 95 14.83 -15.72 6.42
C LEU A 95 15.83 -15.93 7.55
N GLU A 96 15.67 -17.01 8.32
CA GLU A 96 16.59 -17.34 9.40
C GLU A 96 17.99 -17.70 8.87
N GLN A 97 18.07 -18.46 7.78
CA GLN A 97 19.35 -18.71 7.09
C GLN A 97 20.00 -17.40 6.62
N HIS A 98 19.22 -16.49 6.03
CA HIS A 98 19.71 -15.17 5.62
C HIS A 98 20.22 -14.33 6.80
N ARG A 99 19.58 -14.44 7.98
CA ARG A 99 19.99 -13.77 9.21
C ARG A 99 21.38 -14.28 9.63
N LEU A 100 21.53 -15.60 9.75
CA LEU A 100 22.79 -16.26 10.15
C LEU A 100 23.94 -15.94 9.18
N ASP A 101 23.67 -15.94 7.87
CA ASP A 101 24.64 -15.57 6.84
C ASP A 101 25.07 -14.10 6.97
N SER A 102 24.11 -13.21 7.25
CA SER A 102 24.41 -11.79 7.42
C SER A 102 25.28 -11.51 8.66
N GLU A 103 25.05 -12.25 9.74
CA GLU A 103 25.84 -12.19 10.97
C GLU A 103 27.25 -12.72 10.76
N SER A 104 27.37 -13.88 10.09
CA SER A 104 28.66 -14.48 9.73
C SER A 104 29.49 -13.53 8.86
N ARG A 105 28.88 -12.90 7.86
CA ARG A 105 29.56 -11.89 7.01
C ARG A 105 29.99 -10.66 7.78
N ARG A 106 29.21 -10.22 8.78
CA ARG A 106 29.58 -9.09 9.66
C ARG A 106 30.76 -9.45 10.57
N ALA A 107 30.75 -10.65 11.16
CA ALA A 107 31.84 -11.13 12.01
C ALA A 107 33.17 -11.21 11.24
N LEU A 108 33.16 -11.73 10.01
CA LEU A 108 34.34 -11.79 9.14
C LEU A 108 34.91 -10.40 8.81
N ARG A 109 34.03 -9.40 8.58
CA ARG A 109 34.44 -8.01 8.34
C ARG A 109 35.05 -7.37 9.58
N ALA A 110 34.46 -7.59 10.75
CA ALA A 110 34.97 -7.08 12.02
C ALA A 110 36.31 -7.73 12.43
N GLY A 111 36.52 -9.00 12.08
CA GLY A 111 37.80 -9.70 12.29
C GLY A 111 38.93 -9.15 11.41
N ARG A 112 38.65 -8.81 10.15
CA ARG A 112 39.64 -8.21 9.23
C ARG A 112 40.09 -6.80 9.61
N SER A 113 39.28 -6.03 10.33
CA SER A 113 39.67 -4.69 10.81
C SER A 113 40.54 -4.71 12.06
N LYS A 114 40.82 -5.89 12.64
CA LYS A 114 41.67 -6.06 13.83
C LYS A 114 43.03 -6.73 13.49
N SER A 115 43.36 -6.87 12.21
CA SER A 115 44.64 -7.42 11.73
C SER A 115 45.47 -6.34 11.05
#